data_AF-Q5GWZ7-F1
#
_entry.id   AF-Q5GWZ7-F1
#
_cell.length_a   1.000
_cell.length_b   1.000
_cell.length_c   1.000
_cell.angle_alpha   90.00
_cell.angle_beta   90.00
_cell.angle_gamma   90.00
#
_symmetry.space_group_name_H-M   'P 1'
#
loop_
_entity.id
_entity.type
_entity.pdbx_description
1 polymer ?
#
loop_
_entity_poly.entity_id
_entity_poly.type
_entity_poly.pdbx_seq_one_letter_code
_entity_poly.pdbx_strand_id
1 'polypeptide(L)'
;MATLRAMAASYPYDQHEDDQISLRSHPAEISEQLKRHLDERLTQAGVDVIEARISHLAYAPEIAQAMLQRQQANAVIAARSRIVAGAVGMVEMALSELQKNGVVQLDQERKAHMVSNLLTVLCSDRGTQPVVNAGSLY
;
A
#
# COMPACT_ATOMS: atom_id res chain seq x y z
N MET A 1 1.66 -32.24 -12.54
CA MET A 1 2.43 -31.02 -12.16
C MET A 1 2.03 -29.74 -12.92
N ALA A 2 1.22 -29.79 -13.99
CA ALA A 2 0.86 -28.59 -14.75
C ALA A 2 -0.06 -27.61 -13.99
N THR A 3 -1.03 -28.11 -13.21
CA THR A 3 -1.99 -27.27 -12.47
C THR A 3 -1.33 -26.40 -11.40
N LEU A 4 -0.44 -26.98 -10.60
CA LEU A 4 0.27 -26.22 -9.54
C LEU A 4 1.18 -25.14 -10.13
N ARG A 5 1.87 -25.44 -11.24
CA ARG A 5 2.71 -24.47 -11.95
C ARG A 5 1.87 -23.33 -12.54
N ALA A 6 0.70 -23.64 -13.10
CA ALA A 6 -0.22 -22.63 -13.61
C ALA A 6 -0.69 -21.69 -12.48
N MET A 7 -1.11 -22.26 -11.34
CA MET A 7 -1.50 -21.47 -10.17
C MET A 7 -0.38 -20.56 -9.68
N ALA A 8 0.85 -21.07 -9.57
CA ALA A 8 2.00 -20.29 -9.15
C ALA A 8 2.39 -19.18 -10.15
N ALA A 9 2.03 -19.31 -11.42
CA ALA A 9 2.26 -18.28 -12.44
C ALA A 9 1.13 -17.24 -12.50
N SER A 10 -0.09 -17.63 -12.14
CA SER A 10 -1.28 -16.75 -12.19
C SER A 10 -1.45 -15.89 -10.94
N TYR A 11 -0.97 -16.34 -9.78
CA TYR A 11 -1.15 -15.64 -8.51
C TYR A 11 0.19 -15.27 -7.88
N PRO A 12 0.36 -14.03 -7.40
CA PRO A 12 1.57 -13.64 -6.70
C PRO A 12 1.70 -14.39 -5.36
N TYR A 13 2.92 -14.51 -4.87
CA TYR A 13 3.19 -15.14 -3.57
C TYR A 13 2.48 -14.37 -2.43
N ASP A 14 2.71 -13.06 -2.36
CA ASP A 14 2.10 -12.16 -1.38
C ASP A 14 1.30 -11.06 -2.09
N GLN A 15 0.42 -10.41 -1.35
CA GLN A 15 -0.38 -9.30 -1.87
C GLN A 15 0.49 -8.05 -2.03
N HIS A 16 0.45 -7.42 -3.22
CA HIS A 16 1.20 -6.19 -3.50
C HIS A 16 0.29 -4.95 -3.57
N GLU A 17 -0.97 -5.15 -3.92
CA GLU A 17 -1.99 -4.12 -4.05
C GLU A 17 -3.22 -4.52 -3.22
N ASP A 18 -3.90 -3.52 -2.65
CA ASP A 18 -5.17 -3.76 -1.98
C ASP A 18 -6.15 -4.40 -2.99
N ASP A 19 -6.82 -5.47 -2.55
CA ASP A 19 -7.77 -6.29 -3.34
C ASP A 19 -7.21 -7.34 -4.34
N GLN A 20 -5.88 -7.54 -4.40
CA GLN A 20 -5.29 -8.62 -5.21
C GLN A 20 -5.26 -9.98 -4.47
N ILE A 21 -5.85 -11.02 -5.09
CA ILE A 21 -5.75 -12.41 -4.61
C ILE A 21 -4.28 -12.86 -4.69
N SER A 22 -3.79 -13.50 -3.62
CA SER A 22 -2.42 -14.01 -3.51
C SER A 22 -2.39 -15.41 -2.90
N LEU A 23 -1.33 -16.16 -3.22
CA LEU A 23 -1.12 -17.52 -2.72
C LEU A 23 -1.10 -17.58 -1.18
N ARG A 24 -0.49 -16.56 -0.54
CA ARG A 24 -0.32 -16.51 0.91
C ARG A 24 -1.53 -15.95 1.65
N SER A 25 -2.15 -14.88 1.14
CA SER A 25 -3.20 -14.15 1.89
C SER A 25 -4.59 -14.72 1.66
N HIS A 26 -4.80 -15.47 0.58
CA HIS A 26 -6.12 -15.98 0.17
C HIS A 26 -6.15 -17.52 0.05
N PRO A 27 -5.76 -18.29 1.08
CA PRO A 27 -5.58 -19.73 0.97
C PRO A 27 -6.89 -20.49 0.65
N ALA A 28 -8.04 -19.99 1.09
CA ALA A 28 -9.34 -20.62 0.82
C ALA A 28 -9.71 -20.54 -0.68
N GLU A 29 -9.60 -19.34 -1.24
CA GLU A 29 -9.92 -19.08 -2.65
C GLU A 29 -8.95 -19.82 -3.58
N ILE A 30 -7.66 -19.84 -3.24
CA ILE A 30 -6.64 -20.61 -3.96
C ILE A 30 -6.92 -22.12 -3.88
N SER A 31 -7.37 -22.63 -2.73
CA SER A 31 -7.72 -24.05 -2.56
C SER A 31 -8.93 -24.42 -3.41
N GLU A 32 -9.92 -23.55 -3.50
CA GLU A 32 -11.09 -23.75 -4.36
C GLU A 32 -10.71 -23.76 -5.84
N GLN A 33 -9.90 -22.80 -6.28
CA GLN A 33 -9.39 -22.75 -7.65
C GLN A 33 -8.55 -23.99 -7.99
N LEU A 34 -7.69 -24.42 -7.05
CA LEU A 34 -6.87 -25.62 -7.21
C LEU A 34 -7.74 -26.87 -7.32
N LYS A 35 -8.77 -26.99 -6.47
CA LYS A 35 -9.74 -28.09 -6.52
C LYS A 35 -10.42 -28.12 -7.89
N ARG A 36 -10.99 -27.01 -8.35
CA ARG A 36 -11.69 -26.91 -9.64
C ARG A 36 -10.78 -27.34 -10.80
N HIS A 37 -9.57 -26.80 -10.88
CA HIS A 37 -8.64 -27.15 -11.96
C HIS A 37 -8.16 -28.61 -11.92
N LEU A 38 -8.08 -29.22 -10.73
CA LEU A 38 -7.76 -30.63 -10.61
C LEU A 38 -8.95 -31.50 -11.01
N ASP A 39 -10.15 -31.15 -10.55
CA ASP A 39 -11.39 -31.85 -10.86
C ASP A 39 -11.62 -31.91 -12.37
N GLU A 40 -11.59 -30.77 -13.06
CA GLU A 40 -11.72 -30.68 -14.54
C GLU A 40 -10.80 -31.64 -15.31
N ARG A 41 -9.61 -31.92 -14.77
CA ARG A 41 -8.62 -32.81 -15.40
C ARG A 41 -8.80 -34.28 -14.98
N LEU A 42 -9.22 -34.52 -13.75
CA LEU A 42 -9.26 -35.84 -13.14
C LEU A 42 -10.62 -36.53 -13.30
N THR A 43 -11.71 -35.79 -13.50
CA THR A 43 -13.03 -36.34 -13.81
C THR A 43 -13.00 -37.22 -15.07
N GLN A 44 -12.19 -36.88 -16.08
CA GLN A 44 -12.02 -37.73 -17.28
C GLN A 44 -11.41 -39.11 -16.97
N ALA A 45 -10.67 -39.23 -15.86
CA ALA A 45 -10.12 -40.48 -15.37
C ALA A 45 -11.05 -41.18 -14.35
N GLY A 46 -12.25 -40.65 -14.10
CA GLY A 46 -13.18 -41.16 -13.09
C GLY A 46 -12.74 -40.91 -11.65
N VAL A 47 -11.91 -39.87 -11.42
CA VAL A 47 -11.40 -39.50 -10.10
C VAL A 47 -12.06 -38.20 -9.66
N ASP A 48 -12.76 -38.24 -8.52
CA ASP A 48 -13.39 -37.07 -7.90
C ASP A 48 -12.43 -36.39 -6.92
N VAL A 49 -12.30 -35.06 -7.04
CA VAL A 49 -11.45 -34.28 -6.12
C VAL A 49 -12.31 -33.72 -5.00
N ILE A 50 -12.13 -34.25 -3.78
CA ILE A 50 -12.89 -33.79 -2.61
C ILE A 50 -12.34 -32.44 -2.10
N GLU A 51 -11.00 -32.36 -1.98
CA GLU A 51 -10.25 -31.23 -1.43
C GLU A 51 -8.90 -31.11 -2.14
N ALA A 52 -8.42 -29.88 -2.30
CA ALA A 52 -7.05 -29.61 -2.72
C ALA A 52 -6.51 -28.36 -2.03
N ARG A 53 -5.32 -28.47 -1.43
CA ARG A 53 -4.69 -27.38 -0.67
C ARG A 53 -3.18 -27.36 -0.86
N ILE A 54 -2.58 -26.18 -0.74
CA ILE A 54 -1.12 -26.02 -0.71
C ILE A 54 -0.64 -26.34 0.71
N SER A 55 0.09 -27.44 0.88
CA SER A 55 0.56 -27.89 2.20
C SER A 55 1.68 -27.02 2.78
N HIS A 56 2.55 -26.47 1.92
CA HIS A 56 3.67 -25.63 2.34
C HIS A 56 3.92 -24.53 1.31
N LEU A 57 3.92 -23.29 1.78
CA LEU A 57 4.20 -22.10 0.99
C LEU A 57 5.22 -21.25 1.76
N ALA A 58 6.45 -21.19 1.23
CA ALA A 58 7.53 -20.41 1.81
C ALA A 58 8.38 -19.81 0.68
N TYR A 59 9.01 -18.67 0.98
CA TYR A 59 10.10 -18.18 0.14
C TYR A 59 11.27 -19.16 0.19
N ALA A 60 12.00 -19.24 -0.93
CA ALA A 60 13.27 -19.96 -0.94
C ALA A 60 14.29 -19.25 -0.01
N PRO A 61 15.16 -19.99 0.70
CA PRO A 61 16.13 -19.41 1.64
C PRO A 61 16.96 -18.28 1.04
N GLU A 62 17.32 -18.40 -0.24
CA GLU A 62 18.16 -17.46 -0.99
C GLU A 62 17.52 -16.07 -1.16
N ILE A 63 16.19 -16.00 -1.13
CA ILE A 63 15.44 -14.74 -1.33
C ILE A 63 14.69 -14.28 -0.08
N ALA A 64 14.63 -15.08 0.98
CA ALA A 64 13.82 -14.79 2.16
C ALA A 64 14.19 -13.44 2.82
N GLN A 65 15.48 -13.14 2.96
CA GLN A 65 15.94 -11.89 3.56
C GLN A 65 15.61 -10.68 2.68
N ALA A 66 15.80 -10.79 1.36
CA ALA A 66 15.46 -9.72 0.42
C ALA A 66 13.95 -9.45 0.40
N MET A 67 13.13 -10.50 0.48
CA MET A 67 11.67 -10.36 0.56
C MET A 67 11.23 -9.71 1.86
N LEU A 68 11.83 -10.07 2.99
CA LEU A 68 11.54 -9.42 4.28
C LEU A 68 11.90 -7.94 4.24
N GLN A 69 13.07 -7.58 3.69
CA GLN A 69 13.48 -6.19 3.54
C GLN A 69 12.51 -5.40 2.65
N ARG A 70 12.05 -5.99 1.54
CA ARG A 70 11.04 -5.38 0.67
C ARG A 70 9.72 -5.16 1.40
N GLN A 71 9.25 -6.13 2.20
CA GLN A 71 8.03 -6.00 2.99
C GLN A 71 8.12 -4.87 4.01
N GLN A 72 9.26 -4.75 4.70
CA GLN A 72 9.50 -3.66 5.63
C GLN A 72 9.53 -2.30 4.93
N ALA A 73 10.21 -2.20 3.79
CA ALA A 73 10.24 -0.97 3.00
C ALA A 73 8.82 -0.54 2.56
N ASN A 74 8.02 -1.49 2.06
CA ASN A 74 6.63 -1.22 1.68
C ASN A 74 5.78 -0.77 2.88
N ALA A 75 5.95 -1.41 4.05
CA ALA A 75 5.24 -1.02 5.26
C ALA A 75 5.60 0.41 5.70
N VAL A 76 6.89 0.78 5.62
CA VAL A 76 7.35 2.15 5.90
C VAL A 76 6.75 3.15 4.93
N ILE A 77 6.72 2.85 3.64
CA ILE A 77 6.12 3.72 2.61
C ILE A 77 4.61 3.87 2.85
N ALA A 78 3.91 2.78 3.15
CA ALA A 78 2.48 2.81 3.44
C ALA A 78 2.17 3.68 4.68
N ALA A 79 2.96 3.54 5.74
CA ALA A 79 2.83 4.39 6.93
C ALA A 79 3.08 5.87 6.60
N ARG A 80 4.14 6.19 5.86
CA ARG A 80 4.46 7.56 5.45
C ARG A 80 3.39 8.16 4.54
N SER A 81 2.84 7.38 3.63
CA SER A 81 1.75 7.83 2.74
C SER A 81 0.51 8.21 3.54
N ARG A 82 0.16 7.46 4.60
CA ARG A 82 -0.96 7.79 5.49
C ARG A 82 -0.70 9.09 6.27
N ILE A 83 0.52 9.32 6.76
CA ILE A 83 0.90 10.57 7.43
C ILE A 83 0.74 11.76 6.49
N VAL A 84 1.28 11.65 5.26
CA VAL A 84 1.19 12.72 4.26
C VAL A 84 -0.25 13.01 3.89
N ALA A 85 -1.08 11.98 3.68
CA ALA A 85 -2.51 12.16 3.39
C ALA A 85 -3.23 12.92 4.52
N GLY A 86 -2.97 12.57 5.78
CA GLY A 86 -3.49 13.29 6.93
C GLY A 86 -3.00 14.73 7.01
N ALA A 87 -1.71 14.97 6.73
CA ALA A 87 -1.12 16.30 6.71
C ALA A 87 -1.73 17.21 5.64
N VAL A 88 -1.91 16.71 4.42
CA VAL A 88 -2.58 17.44 3.33
C VAL A 88 -3.98 17.83 3.74
N GLY A 89 -4.77 16.90 4.29
CA GLY A 89 -6.12 17.19 4.78
C GLY A 89 -6.14 18.26 5.88
N MET A 90 -5.21 18.21 6.85
CA MET A 90 -5.08 19.23 7.90
C MET A 90 -4.77 20.62 7.34
N VAL A 91 -3.88 20.71 6.35
CA VAL A 91 -3.52 21.98 5.70
C VAL A 91 -4.70 22.55 4.91
N GLU A 92 -5.42 21.72 4.17
CA GLU A 92 -6.62 22.13 3.43
C GLU A 92 -7.70 22.70 4.35
N MET A 93 -7.96 22.03 5.48
CA MET A 93 -8.92 22.51 6.49
C MET A 93 -8.49 23.87 7.06
N ALA A 94 -7.24 24.02 7.49
CA ALA A 94 -6.73 25.26 8.07
C ALA A 94 -6.81 26.45 7.10
N LEU A 95 -6.44 26.25 5.83
CA LEU A 95 -6.54 27.30 4.80
C LEU A 95 -7.99 27.70 4.54
N SER A 96 -8.90 26.72 4.49
CA SER A 96 -10.33 26.97 4.29
C SER A 96 -10.91 27.81 5.43
N GLU A 97 -10.56 27.52 6.68
CA GLU A 97 -11.02 28.28 7.84
C GLU A 97 -10.48 29.72 7.85
N LEU A 98 -9.19 29.92 7.58
CA LEU A 98 -8.59 31.25 7.51
C LEU A 98 -9.24 32.12 6.42
N GLN A 99 -9.55 31.52 5.27
CA GLN A 99 -10.23 32.20 4.18
C GLN A 99 -11.69 32.54 4.54
N LYS A 100 -12.43 31.61 5.15
CA LYS A 100 -13.82 31.85 5.61
C LYS A 100 -13.91 32.97 6.63
N ASN A 101 -12.95 33.04 7.55
CA ASN A 101 -12.91 34.05 8.61
C ASN A 101 -12.37 35.41 8.12
N GLY A 102 -11.96 35.52 6.84
CA GLY A 102 -11.41 36.76 6.27
C GLY A 102 -10.08 37.19 6.90
N VAL A 103 -9.41 36.29 7.63
CA VAL A 103 -8.20 36.59 8.41
C VAL A 103 -7.00 36.82 7.50
N VAL A 104 -6.97 36.20 6.32
CA VAL A 104 -5.85 36.29 5.38
C VAL A 104 -6.35 36.34 3.94
N GLN A 105 -5.86 37.31 3.15
CA GLN A 105 -5.90 37.24 1.68
C GLN A 105 -4.56 36.67 1.19
N LEU A 106 -4.62 35.46 0.65
CA LEU A 106 -3.46 34.78 0.08
C LEU A 106 -3.56 34.85 -1.44
N ASP A 107 -2.55 35.45 -2.07
CA ASP A 107 -2.29 35.18 -3.47
C ASP A 107 -1.80 33.71 -3.65
N GLN A 108 -1.73 33.27 -4.90
CA GLN A 108 -1.39 31.88 -5.23
C GLN A 108 0.03 31.51 -4.77
N GLU A 109 0.95 32.47 -4.77
CA GLU A 109 2.35 32.26 -4.38
C GLU A 109 2.48 32.09 -2.86
N ARG A 110 1.88 32.98 -2.06
CA ARG A 110 1.81 32.88 -0.60
C ARG A 110 1.12 31.60 -0.14
N LYS A 111 0.05 31.19 -0.84
CA LYS A 111 -0.63 29.93 -0.57
C LYS A 111 0.31 28.74 -0.76
N ALA A 112 1.04 28.69 -1.87
CA ALA A 112 2.01 27.62 -2.13
C ALA A 112 3.12 27.57 -1.07
N HIS A 113 3.68 28.73 -0.69
CA HIS A 113 4.67 28.81 0.40
C HIS A 113 4.11 28.30 1.73
N MET A 114 2.88 28.70 2.09
CA MET A 114 2.29 28.31 3.36
C MET A 114 1.97 26.81 3.39
N VAL A 115 1.46 26.24 2.29
CA VAL A 115 1.27 24.78 2.15
C VAL A 115 2.59 24.04 2.32
N SER A 116 3.65 24.49 1.62
CA SER A 116 4.98 23.87 1.71
C SER A 116 5.52 23.91 3.14
N ASN A 117 5.39 25.04 3.83
CA ASN A 117 5.85 25.18 5.20
C ASN A 117 5.07 24.29 6.17
N LEU A 118 3.74 24.27 6.06
CA LEU A 118 2.89 23.45 6.92
C LEU A 118 3.09 21.96 6.68
N LEU A 119 3.18 21.51 5.42
CA LEU A 119 3.48 20.12 5.09
C LEU A 119 4.87 19.71 5.60
N THR A 120 5.86 20.60 5.47
CA THR A 120 7.20 20.35 6.01
C THR A 120 7.14 20.14 7.52
N VAL A 121 6.41 20.97 8.26
CA VAL A 121 6.25 20.85 9.72
C VAL A 121 5.51 19.57 10.09
N LEU A 122 4.37 19.30 9.44
CA LEU A 122 3.49 18.16 9.76
C LEU A 122 4.09 16.80 9.39
N CYS A 123 4.87 16.73 8.31
CA CYS A 123 5.49 15.48 7.83
C CYS A 123 6.92 15.27 8.34
N SER A 124 7.46 16.19 9.15
CA SER A 124 8.82 16.05 9.67
C SER A 124 8.91 15.05 10.83
N ASP A 125 9.83 14.09 10.71
CA ASP A 125 10.15 13.09 11.76
C ASP A 125 10.89 13.70 12.98
N ARG A 126 11.41 14.93 12.86
CA ARG A 126 12.10 15.68 13.93
C ARG A 126 11.62 17.13 13.90
N GLY A 127 11.42 17.74 15.07
CA GLY A 127 10.92 19.10 15.21
C GLY A 127 11.63 20.09 14.29
N THR A 128 10.98 20.43 13.18
CA THR A 128 11.47 21.43 12.24
C THR A 128 11.15 22.82 12.76
N GLN A 129 12.12 23.73 12.68
CA GLN A 129 11.84 25.16 12.80
C GLN A 129 11.32 25.66 11.44
N PRO A 130 10.05 26.09 11.32
CA PRO A 130 9.59 26.65 10.07
C PRO A 130 10.38 27.93 9.78
N VAL A 131 10.99 28.00 8.60
CA VAL A 131 11.59 29.25 8.12
C VAL A 131 10.43 30.11 7.63
N VAL A 132 9.77 30.81 8.57
CA VAL A 132 8.77 31.82 8.24
C VAL A 132 9.53 33.03 7.70
N ASN A 133 9.77 33.07 6.40
CA ASN A 133 10.21 34.29 5.75
C ASN A 133 8.97 35.19 5.58
N ALA A 134 8.53 35.80 6.68
CA ALA A 134 7.65 36.94 6.64
C ALA A 134 8.48 38.08 6.06
N GLY A 135 8.48 38.19 4.73
CA GLY A 135 9.25 39.21 4.03
C GLY A 135 9.02 40.57 4.69
N SER A 136 10.11 41.17 5.18
CA SER A 136 10.11 42.61 5.33
C SER A 136 10.03 43.19 3.92
N LEU A 137 8.84 43.66 3.58
CA LEU A 137 8.64 44.70 2.59
C LEU A 137 8.12 45.91 3.34
N TYR A 138 9.00 46.53 4.13
CA TYR A 138 9.40 47.94 4.07
C TYR A 138 10.56 48.21 5.03
#